data_AF-A0A949KAB0-F1
#
_entry.id   AF-A0A949KAB0-F1
#
_cell.length_a   1.000
_cell.length_b   1.000
_cell.length_c   1.000
_cell.angle_alpha   90.00
_cell.angle_beta   90.00
_cell.angle_gamma   90.00
#
_symmetry.space_group_name_H-M   'P 1'
#
loop_
_entity.id
_entity.type
_entity.pdbx_description
1 polymer ?
#
loop_
_entity_poly.entity_id
_entity_poly.type
_entity_poly.pdbx_seq_one_letter_code
_entity_poly.pdbx_strand_id
1 'polypeptide(L)'
;MKNLMRSLLALSLLFASQALAKAEEILLQSAQSGLYVTVINGTLAAAVPDARGATRFETVRLEGNRVAFRDVRSGSFVRAGVGQGTFLATGSPHIRGWETFEVVRIRLDKVALRSVENGRYVRAGVGPRGHLAAVSGHASAWEHFRFVNPADAGRGNAQAGSNQGNNQGGHQGGRPVAANLFGNYFITHIAADNGFLVRVGGRMAARAQLSVDESGTVRATVGCNSMSARLSIRNDRVRAEGGVMSTKMRCSGQGESAAERGIANALMTSRSIHRQGRTVTFKDASGAELMKIERR
;
A
#
# COMPACT_ATOMS: atom_id res chain seq x y z
N MET A 1 7.16 73.00 -13.76
CA MET A 1 7.72 71.88 -14.57
C MET A 1 7.64 70.63 -13.69
N LYS A 2 6.52 69.90 -13.71
CA LYS A 2 6.32 68.64 -14.47
C LYS A 2 7.35 67.57 -14.06
N ASN A 3 7.01 66.69 -13.12
CA ASN A 3 6.76 65.24 -13.34
C ASN A 3 7.78 64.45 -12.49
N LEU A 4 7.54 63.32 -11.82
CA LEU A 4 6.46 62.34 -11.85
C LEU A 4 6.56 61.49 -10.56
N MET A 5 5.46 61.36 -9.83
CA MET A 5 5.21 60.21 -8.93
C MET A 5 5.19 58.94 -9.77
N ARG A 6 5.87 57.85 -9.36
CA ARG A 6 5.49 56.48 -9.74
C ARG A 6 6.06 55.41 -8.80
N SER A 7 5.13 54.94 -7.98
CA SER A 7 5.04 53.63 -7.33
C SER A 7 5.77 52.50 -8.06
N LEU A 8 6.50 51.66 -7.32
CA LEU A 8 6.73 50.27 -7.69
C LEU A 8 6.67 49.41 -6.42
N LEU A 9 5.53 48.72 -6.33
CA LEU A 9 5.19 47.69 -5.37
C LEU A 9 6.36 46.74 -5.12
N ALA A 10 6.59 46.43 -3.84
CA ALA A 10 7.20 45.19 -3.41
C ALA A 10 6.37 44.02 -3.97
N LEU A 11 6.80 43.47 -5.11
CA LEU A 11 6.27 42.21 -5.61
C LEU A 11 6.95 41.10 -4.80
N SER A 12 6.34 40.80 -3.65
CA SER A 12 6.54 39.56 -2.94
C SER A 12 6.22 38.41 -3.90
N LEU A 13 7.27 37.83 -4.50
CA LEU A 13 7.15 36.49 -5.08
C LEU A 13 6.88 35.54 -3.91
N LEU A 14 5.59 35.28 -3.70
CA LEU A 14 5.09 34.03 -3.17
C LEU A 14 5.76 32.92 -3.97
N PHE A 15 6.90 32.42 -3.49
CA PHE A 15 7.29 31.05 -3.78
C PHE A 15 6.19 30.19 -3.18
N ALA A 16 5.16 29.92 -3.99
CA ALA A 16 4.23 28.85 -3.76
C ALA A 16 5.09 27.60 -3.57
N SER A 17 5.27 27.21 -2.32
CA SER A 17 5.87 25.97 -1.91
C SER A 17 4.98 24.87 -2.46
N GLN A 18 5.23 24.49 -3.72
CA GLN A 18 4.78 23.23 -4.26
C GLN A 18 5.56 22.17 -3.49
N ALA A 19 5.05 21.81 -2.31
CA ALA A 19 5.26 20.48 -1.81
C ALA A 19 4.67 19.55 -2.88
N LEU A 20 5.48 19.19 -3.88
CA LEU A 20 5.19 18.08 -4.76
C LEU A 20 4.86 16.93 -3.82
N ALA A 21 3.62 16.47 -3.83
CA ALA A 21 3.25 15.24 -3.17
C ALA A 21 4.23 14.19 -3.69
N LYS A 22 5.18 13.78 -2.85
CA LYS A 22 6.24 12.85 -3.25
C LYS A 22 5.54 11.61 -3.80
N ALA A 23 5.69 11.35 -5.10
CA ALA A 23 5.03 10.22 -5.73
C ALA A 23 5.43 8.95 -4.97
N GLU A 24 4.47 8.06 -4.75
CA GLU A 24 4.70 6.84 -3.96
C GLU A 24 5.72 5.97 -4.71
N GLU A 25 6.96 5.93 -4.22
CA GLU A 25 8.03 5.04 -4.69
C GLU A 25 7.67 3.59 -4.35
N ILE A 26 7.71 2.73 -5.36
CA ILE A 26 7.43 1.30 -5.24
C ILE A 26 8.52 0.46 -5.89
N LEU A 27 8.59 -0.79 -5.46
CA LEU A 27 9.24 -1.89 -6.16
C LEU A 27 8.15 -2.82 -6.70
N LEU A 28 8.39 -3.40 -7.86
CA LEU A 28 7.51 -4.43 -8.41
C LEU A 28 8.11 -5.81 -8.11
N GLN A 29 7.34 -6.70 -7.48
CA GLN A 29 7.73 -8.08 -7.20
C GLN A 29 6.80 -9.04 -7.91
N SER A 30 7.33 -10.05 -8.60
CA SER A 30 6.53 -11.16 -9.13
C SER A 30 5.96 -11.97 -7.97
N ALA A 31 4.63 -12.15 -7.94
CA ALA A 31 3.99 -12.92 -6.87
C ALA A 31 4.20 -14.43 -7.03
N GLN A 32 4.62 -14.88 -8.21
CA GLN A 32 4.90 -16.29 -8.51
C GLN A 32 6.34 -16.69 -8.16
N SER A 33 7.33 -15.90 -8.58
CA SER A 33 8.75 -16.22 -8.32
C SER A 33 9.29 -15.58 -7.05
N GLY A 34 8.62 -14.55 -6.51
CA GLY A 34 9.13 -13.75 -5.39
C GLY A 34 10.27 -12.80 -5.76
N LEU A 35 10.72 -12.80 -7.03
CA LEU A 35 11.80 -11.94 -7.50
C LEU A 35 11.29 -10.53 -7.78
N TYR A 36 12.11 -9.55 -7.43
CA TYR A 36 11.90 -8.15 -7.77
C TYR A 36 12.28 -7.87 -9.22
N VAL A 37 11.60 -6.88 -9.77
CA VAL A 37 11.81 -6.42 -11.14
C VAL A 37 13.03 -5.51 -11.22
N THR A 38 13.91 -5.80 -12.17
CA THR A 38 15.06 -4.98 -12.51
C THR A 38 15.24 -4.87 -14.02
N VAL A 39 16.14 -4.01 -14.48
CA VAL A 39 16.47 -3.86 -15.90
C VAL A 39 17.58 -4.86 -16.28
N ILE A 40 17.33 -5.67 -17.30
CA ILE A 40 18.31 -6.57 -17.93
C ILE A 40 18.28 -6.36 -19.44
N ASN A 41 19.44 -6.01 -20.02
CA ASN A 41 19.61 -5.78 -21.46
C ASN A 41 18.55 -4.83 -22.06
N GLY A 42 18.26 -3.73 -21.36
CA GLY A 42 17.30 -2.72 -21.80
C GLY A 42 15.82 -3.09 -21.63
N THR A 43 15.50 -4.23 -21.04
CA THR A 43 14.11 -4.65 -20.74
C THR A 43 13.93 -4.97 -19.26
N LEU A 44 12.71 -4.98 -18.78
CA LEU A 44 12.37 -5.34 -17.41
C LEU A 44 12.27 -6.86 -17.25
N ALA A 45 12.79 -7.38 -16.15
CA ALA A 45 12.76 -8.79 -15.79
C ALA A 45 12.59 -8.97 -14.28
N ALA A 46 11.80 -9.97 -13.86
CA ALA A 46 11.71 -10.38 -12.46
C ALA A 46 12.87 -11.32 -12.15
N ALA A 47 14.00 -10.77 -11.71
CA ALA A 47 15.28 -11.47 -11.74
C ALA A 47 16.14 -11.35 -10.47
N VAL A 48 15.85 -10.39 -9.57
CA VAL A 48 16.69 -10.17 -8.38
C VAL A 48 15.94 -10.55 -7.10
N PRO A 49 16.57 -11.27 -6.16
CA PRO A 49 15.91 -11.71 -4.93
C PRO A 49 15.82 -10.60 -3.88
N ASP A 50 16.71 -9.60 -3.94
CA ASP A 50 16.80 -8.51 -2.98
C ASP A 50 16.27 -7.21 -3.59
N ALA A 51 15.47 -6.49 -2.80
CA ALA A 51 14.98 -5.15 -3.08
C ALA A 51 16.07 -4.11 -3.36
N ARG A 52 17.29 -4.31 -2.85
CA ARG A 52 18.45 -3.45 -3.16
C ARG A 52 18.84 -3.51 -4.64
N GLY A 53 18.63 -4.66 -5.30
CA GLY A 53 18.89 -4.83 -6.73
C GLY A 53 17.71 -4.44 -7.62
N ALA A 54 16.56 -4.12 -7.02
CA ALA A 54 15.32 -3.82 -7.75
C ALA A 54 15.35 -2.43 -8.38
N THR A 55 14.66 -2.29 -9.51
CA THR A 55 14.38 -0.96 -10.07
C THR A 55 13.25 -0.31 -9.28
N ARG A 56 13.46 0.97 -8.93
CA ARG A 56 12.49 1.79 -8.20
C ARG A 56 11.62 2.54 -9.18
N PHE A 57 10.32 2.51 -8.95
CA PHE A 57 9.35 3.21 -9.77
C PHE A 57 8.55 4.18 -8.93
N GLU A 58 8.29 5.37 -9.46
CA GLU A 58 7.20 6.21 -8.98
C GLU A 58 5.92 5.79 -9.71
N THR A 59 4.81 5.71 -8.97
CA THR A 59 3.49 5.56 -9.59
C THR A 59 2.92 6.92 -9.96
N VAL A 60 2.62 7.12 -11.24
CA VAL A 60 1.89 8.29 -11.74
C VAL A 60 0.44 7.87 -11.93
N ARG A 61 -0.46 8.41 -11.09
CA ARG A 61 -1.90 8.16 -11.18
C ARG A 61 -2.49 8.88 -12.39
N LEU A 62 -3.32 8.17 -13.14
CA LEU A 62 -4.08 8.67 -14.27
C LEU A 62 -5.58 8.51 -13.97
N GLU A 63 -6.45 8.90 -14.91
CA GLU A 63 -7.90 8.75 -14.74
C GLU A 63 -8.32 7.29 -14.53
N GLY A 64 -9.33 7.07 -13.66
CA GLY A 64 -9.84 5.74 -13.34
C GLY A 64 -8.84 4.89 -12.54
N ASN A 65 -8.71 3.61 -12.91
CA ASN A 65 -7.76 2.67 -12.30
C ASN A 65 -6.43 2.55 -13.06
N ARG A 66 -6.07 3.59 -13.82
CA ARG A 66 -4.89 3.60 -14.69
C ARG A 66 -3.69 4.23 -14.01
N VAL A 67 -2.52 3.70 -14.33
CA VAL A 67 -1.22 4.20 -13.84
C VAL A 67 -0.18 4.18 -14.96
N ALA A 68 0.80 5.07 -14.84
CA ALA A 68 2.09 4.93 -15.48
C ALA A 68 3.17 4.70 -14.43
N PHE A 69 4.22 3.97 -14.78
CA PHE A 69 5.37 3.76 -13.90
C PHE A 69 6.53 4.57 -14.43
N ARG A 70 7.06 5.47 -13.60
CA ARG A 70 8.25 6.27 -13.92
C ARG A 70 9.45 5.65 -13.23
N ASP A 71 10.48 5.28 -13.98
CA ASP A 71 11.74 4.85 -13.40
C ASP A 71 12.39 6.04 -12.68
N VAL A 72 12.64 5.88 -11.38
CA VAL A 72 13.22 6.92 -10.52
C VAL A 72 14.60 7.35 -11.03
N ARG A 73 15.36 6.42 -11.62
CA ARG A 73 16.75 6.67 -12.02
C ARG A 73 16.86 7.52 -13.28
N SER A 74 16.11 7.16 -14.32
CA SER A 74 16.15 7.86 -15.61
C SER A 74 15.09 8.95 -15.74
N GLY A 75 14.06 8.95 -14.90
CA GLY A 75 12.88 9.80 -15.03
C GLY A 75 11.97 9.43 -16.20
N SER A 76 12.27 8.34 -16.92
CA SER A 76 11.50 7.86 -18.08
C SER A 76 10.39 6.89 -17.68
N PHE A 77 9.40 6.71 -18.54
CA PHE A 77 8.26 5.83 -18.32
C PHE A 77 8.49 4.41 -18.83
N VAL A 78 7.91 3.45 -18.12
CA VAL A 78 7.84 2.05 -18.52
C VAL A 78 6.84 1.90 -19.67
N ARG A 79 7.23 1.23 -20.75
CA ARG A 79 6.39 0.90 -21.91
C ARG A 79 6.28 -0.61 -22.12
N ALA A 80 5.13 -1.09 -22.62
CA ALA A 80 4.84 -2.51 -22.81
C ALA A 80 4.77 -2.94 -24.29
N GLY A 81 5.77 -2.57 -25.10
CA GLY A 81 5.74 -2.80 -26.56
C GLY A 81 7.12 -2.92 -27.20
N VAL A 82 8.15 -3.35 -26.48
CA VAL A 82 9.50 -3.48 -27.05
C VAL A 82 9.65 -4.80 -27.79
N GLY A 83 9.97 -4.71 -29.08
CA GLY A 83 10.17 -5.85 -29.99
C GLY A 83 8.90 -6.67 -30.23
N GLN A 84 9.06 -7.78 -30.96
CA GLN A 84 7.94 -8.67 -31.33
C GLN A 84 7.33 -9.38 -30.11
N GLY A 85 8.09 -9.52 -29.02
CA GLY A 85 7.62 -10.14 -27.78
C GLY A 85 6.78 -9.22 -26.89
N THR A 86 6.57 -7.95 -27.26
CA THR A 86 5.89 -6.94 -26.41
C THR A 86 6.50 -6.82 -25.01
N PHE A 87 7.84 -6.85 -24.95
CA PHE A 87 8.57 -6.76 -23.70
C PHE A 87 8.37 -5.39 -23.04
N LEU A 88 8.46 -5.37 -21.72
CA LEU A 88 8.46 -4.15 -20.96
C LEU A 88 9.88 -3.56 -20.90
N ALA A 89 9.99 -2.25 -21.00
CA ALA A 89 11.25 -1.52 -20.85
C ALA A 89 11.01 -0.13 -20.28
N THR A 90 12.03 0.45 -19.65
CA THR A 90 12.09 1.90 -19.37
C THR A 90 12.57 2.64 -20.63
N GLY A 91 12.48 3.97 -20.64
CA GLY A 91 13.03 4.82 -21.71
C GLY A 91 12.01 5.63 -22.49
N SER A 92 10.70 5.52 -22.19
CA SER A 92 9.71 6.35 -22.87
C SER A 92 9.65 7.76 -22.28
N PRO A 93 9.72 8.84 -23.08
CA PRO A 93 9.70 10.22 -22.56
C PRO A 93 8.29 10.74 -22.25
N HIS A 94 7.25 10.07 -22.73
CA HIS A 94 5.85 10.52 -22.64
C HIS A 94 4.92 9.38 -22.26
N ILE A 95 3.83 9.69 -21.57
CA ILE A 95 2.78 8.73 -21.27
C ILE A 95 1.80 8.68 -22.45
N ARG A 96 1.72 7.54 -23.14
CA ARG A 96 0.70 7.20 -24.13
C ARG A 96 0.12 5.81 -23.83
N GLY A 97 -0.56 5.18 -24.79
CA GLY A 97 -1.22 3.89 -24.56
C GLY A 97 -0.26 2.78 -24.12
N TRP A 98 0.94 2.69 -24.71
CA TRP A 98 1.96 1.70 -24.33
C TRP A 98 2.56 1.90 -22.93
N GLU A 99 2.50 3.13 -22.39
CA GLU A 99 2.99 3.47 -21.05
C GLU A 99 1.89 3.47 -19.98
N THR A 100 0.64 3.21 -20.40
CA THR A 100 -0.54 3.23 -19.53
C THR A 100 -0.97 1.80 -19.19
N PHE A 101 -1.12 1.53 -17.90
CA PHE A 101 -1.52 0.24 -17.38
C PHE A 101 -2.79 0.37 -16.55
N GLU A 102 -3.79 -0.48 -16.80
CA GLU A 102 -4.90 -0.70 -15.88
C GLU A 102 -4.44 -1.62 -14.74
N VAL A 103 -4.62 -1.16 -13.51
CA VAL A 103 -4.34 -1.97 -12.31
C VAL A 103 -5.59 -2.76 -11.97
N VAL A 104 -5.52 -4.08 -12.13
CA VAL A 104 -6.62 -5.00 -11.81
C VAL A 104 -6.30 -5.68 -10.48
N ARG A 105 -7.18 -5.50 -9.48
CA ARG A 105 -7.01 -6.16 -8.18
C ARG A 105 -7.41 -7.63 -8.30
N ILE A 106 -6.53 -8.52 -7.85
CA ILE A 106 -6.78 -9.96 -7.85
C ILE A 106 -7.22 -10.41 -6.45
N ARG A 107 -6.35 -10.25 -5.44
CA ARG A 107 -6.59 -10.57 -4.01
C ARG A 107 -5.59 -9.80 -3.14
N LEU A 108 -5.94 -9.42 -1.91
CA LEU A 108 -5.07 -8.82 -0.87
C LEU A 108 -4.00 -7.84 -1.41
N ASP A 109 -2.78 -8.34 -1.62
CA ASP A 109 -1.54 -7.66 -2.01
C ASP A 109 -1.14 -7.89 -3.47
N LYS A 110 -1.93 -8.66 -4.21
CA LYS A 110 -1.68 -9.05 -5.61
C LYS A 110 -2.53 -8.23 -6.57
N VAL A 111 -1.83 -7.63 -7.53
CA VAL A 111 -2.41 -6.92 -8.66
C VAL A 111 -1.99 -7.59 -9.96
N ALA A 112 -2.80 -7.45 -10.99
CA ALA A 112 -2.39 -7.67 -12.36
C ALA A 112 -2.30 -6.32 -13.09
N LEU A 113 -1.36 -6.21 -14.02
CA LEU A 113 -1.17 -5.03 -14.84
C LEU A 113 -1.63 -5.36 -16.25
N ARG A 114 -2.57 -4.61 -16.80
CA ARG A 114 -3.03 -4.77 -18.17
C ARG A 114 -2.59 -3.57 -18.99
N SER A 115 -1.86 -3.79 -20.08
CA SER A 115 -1.48 -2.71 -21.01
C SER A 115 -2.73 -2.17 -21.68
N VAL A 116 -2.92 -0.85 -21.64
CA VAL A 116 -4.07 -0.20 -22.29
C VAL A 116 -3.98 -0.32 -23.81
N GLU A 117 -2.77 -0.33 -24.39
CA GLU A 117 -2.63 -0.38 -25.85
C GLU A 117 -3.10 -1.71 -26.45
N ASN A 118 -2.56 -2.84 -25.96
CA ASN A 118 -2.82 -4.14 -26.58
C ASN A 118 -3.84 -4.99 -25.80
N GLY A 119 -4.34 -4.49 -24.67
CA GLY A 119 -5.32 -5.15 -23.81
C GLY A 119 -4.83 -6.45 -23.17
N ARG A 120 -3.52 -6.73 -23.15
CA ARG A 120 -2.93 -7.93 -22.57
C ARG A 120 -2.38 -7.67 -21.17
N TYR A 121 -2.41 -8.71 -20.34
CA TYR A 121 -1.79 -8.71 -19.03
C TYR A 121 -0.28 -8.90 -19.13
N VAL A 122 0.43 -8.15 -18.29
CA VAL A 122 1.87 -8.28 -18.09
C VAL A 122 2.14 -9.60 -17.39
N ARG A 123 3.00 -10.42 -17.98
CA ARG A 123 3.47 -11.71 -17.47
C ARG A 123 4.94 -11.60 -17.09
N ALA A 124 5.31 -12.06 -15.91
CA ALA A 124 6.70 -12.29 -15.52
C ALA A 124 7.18 -13.67 -15.97
N GLY A 125 8.50 -13.88 -16.06
CA GLY A 125 9.04 -15.20 -16.38
C GLY A 125 9.10 -15.52 -17.87
N VAL A 126 9.04 -14.52 -18.75
CA VAL A 126 9.09 -14.72 -20.20
C VAL A 126 10.53 -14.93 -20.66
N GLY A 127 10.79 -16.10 -21.25
CA GLY A 127 12.12 -16.47 -21.75
C GLY A 127 13.16 -16.75 -20.66
N PRO A 128 14.42 -17.04 -21.04
CA PRO A 128 15.44 -17.59 -20.13
C PRO A 128 15.87 -16.70 -18.97
N ARG A 129 15.64 -15.37 -19.06
CA ARG A 129 16.01 -14.40 -18.02
C ARG A 129 14.80 -13.84 -17.26
N GLY A 130 13.63 -14.43 -17.44
CA GLY A 130 12.42 -14.06 -16.70
C GLY A 130 11.90 -12.65 -17.02
N HIS A 131 11.96 -12.24 -18.28
CA HIS A 131 11.51 -10.93 -18.73
C HIS A 131 10.02 -10.71 -18.45
N LEU A 132 9.62 -9.44 -18.39
CA LEU A 132 8.23 -9.01 -18.36
C LEU A 132 7.75 -8.71 -19.77
N ALA A 133 6.58 -9.22 -20.14
CA ALA A 133 5.94 -8.89 -21.42
C ALA A 133 4.41 -8.83 -21.31
N ALA A 134 3.78 -7.95 -22.07
CA ALA A 134 2.31 -7.81 -22.12
C ALA A 134 1.69 -8.77 -23.14
N VAL A 135 1.64 -10.05 -22.78
CA VAL A 135 1.28 -11.15 -23.71
C VAL A 135 0.04 -11.95 -23.29
N SER A 136 -0.34 -11.94 -22.02
CA SER A 136 -1.34 -12.86 -21.48
C SER A 136 -2.78 -12.35 -21.69
N GLY A 137 -3.69 -13.24 -22.08
CA GLY A 137 -5.12 -12.92 -22.21
C GLY A 137 -5.88 -12.87 -20.88
N HIS A 138 -5.36 -13.54 -19.85
CA HIS A 138 -5.96 -13.61 -18.51
C HIS A 138 -4.90 -13.45 -17.43
N ALA A 139 -5.30 -12.98 -16.26
CA ALA A 139 -4.42 -12.88 -15.09
C ALA A 139 -4.41 -14.21 -14.32
N SER A 140 -3.26 -14.90 -14.33
CA SER A 140 -2.98 -16.08 -13.52
C SER A 140 -1.71 -15.83 -12.71
N ALA A 141 -1.14 -16.86 -12.08
CA ALA A 141 -0.09 -16.69 -11.08
C ALA A 141 1.12 -15.87 -11.57
N TRP A 142 1.54 -16.04 -12.83
CA TRP A 142 2.67 -15.31 -13.44
C TRP A 142 2.35 -13.86 -13.83
N GLU A 143 1.08 -13.48 -13.88
CA GLU A 143 0.60 -12.12 -14.14
C GLU A 143 0.29 -11.35 -12.85
N HIS A 144 0.49 -11.99 -11.69
CA HIS A 144 0.30 -11.36 -10.39
C HIS A 144 1.59 -10.73 -9.89
N PHE A 145 1.49 -9.49 -9.46
CA PHE A 145 2.57 -8.72 -8.87
C PHE A 145 2.18 -8.14 -7.52
N ARG A 146 3.19 -7.79 -6.72
CA ARG A 146 3.05 -6.97 -5.52
C ARG A 146 3.72 -5.63 -5.74
N PHE A 147 3.09 -4.57 -5.25
CA PHE A 147 3.76 -3.28 -5.08
C PHE A 147 4.34 -3.24 -3.67
N VAL A 148 5.65 -3.13 -3.57
CA VAL A 148 6.39 -3.19 -2.31
C VAL A 148 6.99 -1.83 -2.03
N ASN A 149 6.78 -1.29 -0.83
CA ASN A 149 7.46 -0.07 -0.40
C ASN A 149 8.96 -0.38 -0.20
N PRO A 150 9.88 0.37 -0.83
CA PRO A 150 11.31 0.13 -0.67
C PRO A 150 11.81 0.20 0.79
N ALA A 151 11.14 0.96 1.66
CA ALA A 151 11.47 1.05 3.09
C ALA A 151 11.11 -0.23 3.87
N ASP A 152 10.08 -0.95 3.44
CA ASP A 152 9.65 -2.20 4.07
C ASP A 152 10.47 -3.39 3.56
N ALA A 153 10.98 -3.29 2.34
CA ALA A 153 11.74 -4.36 1.68
C ALA A 153 13.12 -4.63 2.34
N GLY A 154 13.71 -3.63 3.00
CA GLY A 154 14.97 -3.76 3.75
C GLY A 154 14.86 -4.48 5.09
N ARG A 155 13.65 -4.74 5.60
CA ARG A 155 13.41 -5.44 6.88
C ARG A 155 13.16 -6.94 6.72
N GLY A 156 13.01 -7.42 5.47
CA GLY A 156 12.61 -8.79 5.15
C GLY A 156 13.75 -9.81 4.99
N ASN A 157 15.02 -9.41 5.12
CA ASN A 157 16.16 -10.27 4.77
C ASN A 157 16.95 -10.84 5.97
N ALA A 158 16.32 -10.95 7.15
CA ALA A 158 16.91 -11.62 8.33
C ALA A 158 16.27 -12.99 8.65
N GLN A 159 15.29 -13.45 7.87
CA GLN A 159 14.69 -14.79 8.04
C GLN A 159 14.37 -15.41 6.67
N ALA A 160 15.41 -15.65 5.87
CA ALA A 160 15.32 -16.50 4.69
C ALA A 160 16.64 -17.27 4.53
N GLY A 161 16.97 -18.07 5.54
CA GLY A 161 18.13 -18.95 5.54
C GLY A 161 18.03 -19.94 6.71
N SER A 162 18.05 -21.23 6.37
CA SER A 162 17.98 -22.42 7.23
C SER A 162 16.65 -22.68 7.96
N ASN A 163 15.87 -23.63 7.42
CA ASN A 163 15.83 -24.97 8.02
C ASN A 163 15.00 -25.91 7.14
N GLN A 164 15.72 -26.63 6.29
CA GLN A 164 15.31 -27.94 5.84
C GLN A 164 16.07 -28.94 6.73
N GLY A 165 15.36 -29.66 7.59
CA GLY A 165 15.95 -30.63 8.52
C GLY A 165 14.89 -31.28 9.41
N ASN A 166 14.65 -32.58 9.17
CA ASN A 166 13.76 -33.49 9.87
C ASN A 166 13.88 -33.45 11.41
N ASN A 167 12.77 -33.62 12.14
CA ASN A 167 12.52 -34.86 12.89
C ASN A 167 11.14 -34.91 13.57
N GLN A 168 10.72 -36.16 13.74
CA GLN A 168 9.44 -36.68 14.22
C GLN A 168 9.15 -36.37 15.70
N GLY A 169 7.86 -36.37 16.06
CA GLY A 169 7.41 -36.78 17.40
C GLY A 169 6.30 -35.93 18.01
N GLY A 170 5.17 -36.59 18.35
CA GLY A 170 4.37 -36.21 19.52
C GLY A 170 2.96 -35.68 19.27
N HIS A 171 1.97 -36.57 19.27
CA HIS A 171 0.56 -36.23 19.51
C HIS A 171 0.36 -35.62 20.92
N GLN A 172 -0.55 -34.66 21.07
CA GLN A 172 -1.89 -34.86 21.64
C GLN A 172 -2.61 -33.51 21.84
N GLY A 173 -3.94 -33.56 21.73
CA GLY A 173 -4.80 -32.42 21.45
C GLY A 173 -5.07 -31.44 22.59
N GLY A 174 -5.55 -30.28 22.18
CA GLY A 174 -6.10 -29.24 23.05
C GLY A 174 -6.69 -28.10 22.23
N ARG A 175 -8.00 -28.20 21.89
CA ARG A 175 -8.98 -27.17 21.46
C ARG A 175 -8.50 -25.94 20.65
N PRO A 176 -9.16 -25.55 19.54
CA PRO A 176 -8.86 -24.27 18.87
C PRO A 176 -9.35 -23.11 19.75
N VAL A 177 -8.46 -22.46 20.48
CA VAL A 177 -8.83 -21.32 21.33
C VAL A 177 -8.93 -20.08 20.46
N ALA A 178 -10.16 -19.58 20.33
CA ALA A 178 -10.47 -18.27 19.77
C ALA A 178 -9.62 -17.18 20.45
N ALA A 179 -8.61 -16.67 19.74
CA ALA A 179 -7.79 -15.56 20.21
C ALA A 179 -8.65 -14.28 20.22
N ASN A 180 -9.06 -13.83 21.40
CA ASN A 180 -9.78 -12.59 21.57
C ASN A 180 -8.88 -11.39 21.20
N LEU A 181 -9.46 -10.36 20.59
CA LEU A 181 -8.76 -9.12 20.18
C LEU A 181 -8.33 -8.25 21.38
N PHE A 182 -8.41 -8.75 22.61
CA PHE A 182 -8.16 -7.98 23.83
C PHE A 182 -6.69 -7.57 23.99
N GLY A 183 -6.50 -6.36 24.52
CA GLY A 183 -5.20 -5.79 24.83
C GLY A 183 -4.95 -4.46 24.13
N ASN A 184 -3.68 -4.07 24.12
CA ASN A 184 -3.21 -2.78 23.63
C ASN A 184 -2.47 -2.94 22.30
N TYR A 185 -2.66 -1.98 21.40
CA TYR A 185 -2.16 -2.00 20.04
C TYR A 185 -1.67 -0.62 19.60
N PHE A 186 -0.73 -0.61 18.66
CA PHE A 186 -0.39 0.55 17.85
C PHE A 186 -1.20 0.54 16.56
N ILE A 187 -1.77 1.69 16.19
CA ILE A 187 -2.44 1.84 14.90
C ILE A 187 -1.36 2.16 13.87
N THR A 188 -1.08 1.21 12.98
CA THR A 188 0.01 1.34 12.00
C THR A 188 -0.47 1.92 10.69
N HIS A 189 -1.71 1.61 10.29
CA HIS A 189 -2.29 2.11 9.04
C HIS A 189 -3.79 2.38 9.18
N ILE A 190 -4.28 3.39 8.49
CA ILE A 190 -5.69 3.80 8.47
C ILE A 190 -6.08 4.11 7.02
N ALA A 191 -7.25 3.65 6.59
CA ALA A 191 -7.81 4.04 5.31
C ALA A 191 -8.14 5.54 5.31
N ALA A 192 -7.58 6.28 4.36
CA ALA A 192 -7.97 7.66 4.09
C ALA A 192 -9.35 7.70 3.41
N ASP A 193 -9.93 8.90 3.27
CA ASP A 193 -11.25 9.11 2.67
C ASP A 193 -11.33 8.57 1.20
N ASN A 194 -10.19 8.36 0.55
CA ASN A 194 -10.06 7.76 -0.77
C ASN A 194 -9.92 6.22 -0.78
N GLY A 195 -10.06 5.57 0.37
CA GLY A 195 -9.98 4.11 0.54
C GLY A 195 -8.58 3.51 0.51
N PHE A 196 -7.52 4.31 0.33
CA PHE A 196 -6.14 3.82 0.43
C PHE A 196 -5.68 3.73 1.87
N LEU A 197 -5.00 2.64 2.21
CA LEU A 197 -4.44 2.42 3.52
C LEU A 197 -3.14 3.23 3.70
N VAL A 198 -3.18 4.29 4.49
CA VAL A 198 -2.05 5.18 4.73
C VAL A 198 -1.37 4.80 6.03
N ARG A 199 -0.04 4.71 6.01
CA ARG A 199 0.76 4.46 7.22
C ARG A 199 0.69 5.67 8.16
N VAL A 200 0.39 5.43 9.43
CA VAL A 200 0.43 6.46 10.46
C VAL A 200 1.89 6.77 10.77
N GLY A 201 2.35 7.98 10.41
CA GLY A 201 3.73 8.40 10.49
C GLY A 201 3.99 9.58 11.43
N GLY A 202 5.27 9.86 11.69
CA GLY A 202 5.72 11.05 12.42
C GLY A 202 5.18 11.14 13.86
N ARG A 203 4.80 12.36 14.27
CA ARG A 203 4.27 12.64 15.62
C ARG A 203 2.97 11.92 15.94
N MET A 204 2.18 11.54 14.92
CA MET A 204 0.93 10.81 15.12
C MET A 204 1.18 9.35 15.51
N ALA A 205 2.21 8.71 14.95
CA ALA A 205 2.50 7.29 15.21
C ALA A 205 2.72 6.97 16.70
N ALA A 206 3.32 7.90 17.46
CA ALA A 206 3.52 7.74 18.90
C ALA A 206 2.21 7.78 19.71
N ARG A 207 1.22 8.52 19.21
CA ARG A 207 -0.11 8.71 19.84
C ARG A 207 -1.18 7.78 19.26
N ALA A 208 -0.86 7.10 18.16
CA ALA A 208 -1.68 6.14 17.43
C ALA A 208 -1.84 4.84 18.21
N GLN A 209 -2.76 4.81 19.16
CA GLN A 209 -2.97 3.70 20.08
C GLN A 209 -4.42 3.25 20.05
N LEU A 210 -4.63 1.94 20.18
CA LEU A 210 -5.95 1.33 20.30
C LEU A 210 -5.91 0.29 21.42
N SER A 211 -6.92 0.29 22.28
CA SER A 211 -7.14 -0.77 23.26
C SER A 211 -8.51 -1.39 23.09
N VAL A 212 -8.60 -2.69 23.37
CA VAL A 212 -9.86 -3.44 23.40
C VAL A 212 -9.93 -4.17 24.73
N ASP A 213 -10.98 -3.91 25.51
CA ASP A 213 -11.22 -4.61 26.78
C ASP A 213 -12.09 -5.86 26.62
N GLU A 214 -12.23 -6.62 27.70
CA GLU A 214 -12.96 -7.90 27.74
C GLU A 214 -14.45 -7.77 27.41
N SER A 215 -15.01 -6.56 27.56
CA SER A 215 -16.40 -6.26 27.21
C SER A 215 -16.61 -5.95 25.72
N GLY A 216 -15.52 -5.89 24.94
CA GLY A 216 -15.52 -5.48 23.55
C GLY A 216 -15.50 -3.96 23.37
N THR A 217 -15.27 -3.19 24.44
CA THR A 217 -15.14 -1.74 24.33
C THR A 217 -13.77 -1.40 23.78
N VAL A 218 -13.77 -0.66 22.68
CA VAL A 218 -12.58 -0.15 21.99
C VAL A 218 -12.37 1.30 22.37
N ARG A 219 -11.14 1.66 22.70
CA ARG A 219 -10.69 3.05 22.82
C ARG A 219 -9.53 3.29 21.86
N ALA A 220 -9.62 4.32 21.03
CA ALA A 220 -8.61 4.63 20.02
C ALA A 220 -8.23 6.12 20.03
N THR A 221 -6.95 6.39 19.77
CA THR A 221 -6.36 7.74 19.70
C THR A 221 -5.34 7.76 18.57
N VAL A 222 -5.23 8.87 17.82
CA VAL A 222 -4.20 9.06 16.77
C VAL A 222 -3.77 10.52 16.62
N GLY A 223 -4.73 11.43 16.79
CA GLY A 223 -4.54 12.88 16.70
C GLY A 223 -4.87 13.56 18.02
N CYS A 224 -5.69 14.60 17.93
CA CYS A 224 -6.09 15.39 19.08
C CYS A 224 -7.25 14.74 19.85
N ASN A 225 -8.11 13.96 19.19
CA ASN A 225 -9.29 13.35 19.78
C ASN A 225 -9.10 11.88 20.17
N SER A 226 -9.84 11.48 21.20
CA SER A 226 -10.06 10.08 21.55
C SER A 226 -11.43 9.63 21.03
N MET A 227 -11.51 8.34 20.69
CA MET A 227 -12.72 7.67 20.21
C MET A 227 -12.99 6.45 21.07
N SER A 228 -14.27 6.20 21.34
CA SER A 228 -14.73 4.96 21.94
C SER A 228 -15.86 4.34 21.13
N ALA A 229 -15.85 3.02 21.03
CA ALA A 229 -16.89 2.25 20.37
C ALA A 229 -17.04 0.90 21.06
N ARG A 230 -18.20 0.28 20.95
CA ARG A 230 -18.41 -1.09 21.42
C ARG A 230 -18.43 -2.02 20.21
N LEU A 231 -17.62 -3.05 20.21
CA LEU A 231 -17.54 -4.04 19.13
C LEU A 231 -17.94 -5.43 19.64
N SER A 232 -18.87 -6.07 18.94
CA SER A 232 -19.10 -7.50 19.04
C SER A 232 -18.09 -8.24 18.18
N ILE A 233 -17.26 -9.09 18.78
CA ILE A 233 -16.23 -9.85 18.07
C ILE A 233 -16.50 -11.35 18.27
N ARG A 234 -16.84 -12.06 17.20
CA ARG A 234 -17.08 -13.51 17.22
C ARG A 234 -16.52 -14.15 15.95
N ASN A 235 -15.67 -15.17 16.08
CA ASN A 235 -15.11 -15.93 14.96
C ASN A 235 -14.56 -15.05 13.83
N ASP A 236 -13.66 -14.11 14.18
CA ASP A 236 -13.07 -13.12 13.25
C ASP A 236 -14.09 -12.17 12.58
N ARG A 237 -15.38 -12.25 12.92
CA ARG A 237 -16.38 -11.25 12.54
C ARG A 237 -16.43 -10.16 13.59
N VAL A 238 -16.52 -8.93 13.10
CA VAL A 238 -16.59 -7.73 13.93
C VAL A 238 -17.83 -6.95 13.56
N ARG A 239 -18.54 -6.42 14.55
CA ARG A 239 -19.69 -5.55 14.33
C ARG A 239 -19.73 -4.48 15.40
N ALA A 240 -19.92 -3.23 15.00
CA ALA A 240 -20.17 -2.16 15.96
C ALA A 240 -21.56 -2.32 16.61
N GLU A 241 -21.56 -2.28 17.94
CA GLU A 241 -22.75 -2.24 18.79
C GLU A 241 -23.05 -0.76 19.09
N GLY A 242 -23.66 -0.08 18.12
CA GLY A 242 -23.98 1.36 18.21
C GLY A 242 -22.98 2.25 17.47
N GLY A 243 -22.97 3.54 17.82
CA GLY A 243 -22.11 4.56 17.19
C GLY A 243 -20.73 4.69 17.84
N VAL A 244 -19.81 5.34 17.12
CA VAL A 244 -18.53 5.79 17.68
C VAL A 244 -18.74 7.11 18.40
N MET A 245 -18.36 7.16 19.68
CA MET A 245 -18.28 8.38 20.46
C MET A 245 -16.88 8.98 20.32
N SER A 246 -16.79 10.30 20.21
CA SER A 246 -15.50 10.99 20.09
C SER A 246 -15.53 12.34 20.80
N THR A 247 -14.39 12.72 21.36
CA THR A 247 -14.15 14.10 21.79
C THR A 247 -14.13 15.01 20.57
N LYS A 248 -14.65 16.24 20.67
CA LYS A 248 -14.69 17.20 19.55
C LYS A 248 -13.73 18.38 19.78
N MET A 249 -12.45 18.08 20.00
CA MET A 249 -11.42 19.11 20.06
C MET A 249 -10.99 19.52 18.65
N ARG A 250 -10.62 20.80 18.49
CA ARG A 250 -10.10 21.33 17.24
C ARG A 250 -8.67 20.84 17.05
N CYS A 251 -8.43 19.96 16.07
CA CYS A 251 -7.08 19.52 15.74
C CYS A 251 -6.34 20.62 14.97
N SER A 252 -5.11 20.91 15.37
CA SER A 252 -4.22 21.87 14.70
C SER A 252 -3.20 21.20 13.78
N GLY A 253 -2.99 19.89 13.91
CA GLY A 253 -2.07 19.13 13.07
C GLY A 253 -2.65 18.75 11.70
N GLN A 254 -1.81 18.80 10.66
CA GLN A 254 -2.18 18.34 9.32
C GLN A 254 -2.46 16.83 9.34
N GLY A 255 -3.63 16.43 8.83
CA GLY A 255 -4.02 15.02 8.69
C GLY A 255 -4.60 14.35 9.94
N GLU A 256 -4.55 14.99 11.12
CA GLU A 256 -5.09 14.42 12.37
C GLU A 256 -6.59 14.16 12.27
N SER A 257 -7.37 15.13 11.77
CA SER A 257 -8.81 14.97 11.58
C SER A 257 -9.16 13.93 10.52
N ALA A 258 -8.30 13.71 9.53
CA ALA A 258 -8.51 12.68 8.51
C ALA A 258 -8.24 11.28 9.10
N ALA A 259 -7.18 11.14 9.89
CA ALA A 259 -6.87 9.90 10.60
C ALA A 259 -7.97 9.53 11.61
N GLU A 260 -8.52 10.52 12.33
CA GLU A 260 -9.65 10.32 13.25
C GLU A 260 -10.91 9.81 12.52
N ARG A 261 -11.28 10.43 11.40
CA ARG A 261 -12.39 9.95 10.58
C ARG A 261 -12.16 8.54 10.05
N GLY A 262 -10.93 8.25 9.61
CA GLY A 262 -10.57 6.91 9.11
C GLY A 262 -10.72 5.83 10.17
N ILE A 263 -10.34 6.09 11.43
CA ILE A 263 -10.55 5.16 12.55
C ILE A 263 -12.04 5.00 12.83
N ALA A 264 -12.79 6.10 12.93
CA ALA A 264 -14.23 6.03 13.18
C ALA A 264 -14.95 5.20 12.10
N ASN A 265 -14.59 5.41 10.83
CA ASN A 265 -15.08 4.61 9.72
C ASN A 265 -14.68 3.13 9.86
N ALA A 266 -13.42 2.85 10.19
CA ALA A 266 -12.93 1.49 10.37
C ALA A 266 -13.69 0.73 11.46
N LEU A 267 -13.95 1.36 12.61
CA LEU A 267 -14.67 0.75 13.72
C LEU A 267 -16.14 0.46 13.36
N MET A 268 -16.80 1.34 12.60
CA MET A 268 -18.21 1.20 12.23
C MET A 268 -18.46 0.21 11.09
N THR A 269 -17.61 0.28 10.07
CA THR A 269 -17.84 -0.45 8.80
C THR A 269 -17.14 -1.79 8.75
N SER A 270 -16.20 -2.07 9.66
CA SER A 270 -15.57 -3.38 9.74
C SER A 270 -16.61 -4.48 9.94
N ARG A 271 -16.39 -5.58 9.24
CA ARG A 271 -17.17 -6.82 9.25
C ARG A 271 -16.32 -8.02 9.59
N SER A 272 -15.02 -7.95 9.30
CA SER A 272 -14.09 -9.01 9.63
C SER A 272 -12.74 -8.49 10.06
N ILE A 273 -12.03 -9.30 10.82
CA ILE A 273 -10.63 -9.09 11.15
C ILE A 273 -9.79 -10.23 10.58
N HIS A 274 -8.57 -9.90 10.19
CA HIS A 274 -7.58 -10.88 9.77
C HIS A 274 -6.33 -10.72 10.63
N ARG A 275 -5.90 -11.82 11.24
CA ARG A 275 -4.74 -11.85 12.14
C ARG A 275 -3.56 -12.50 11.45
N GLN A 276 -2.44 -11.79 11.42
CA GLN A 276 -1.17 -12.28 10.90
C GLN A 276 -0.06 -11.89 11.86
N GLY A 277 0.42 -12.86 12.64
CA GLY A 277 1.39 -12.62 13.70
C GLY A 277 0.85 -11.62 14.73
N ARG A 278 1.58 -10.49 14.91
CA ARG A 278 1.18 -9.40 15.81
C ARG A 278 0.21 -8.41 15.18
N THR A 279 -0.04 -8.50 13.87
CA THR A 279 -0.88 -7.55 13.14
C THR A 279 -2.32 -8.05 13.05
N VAL A 280 -3.26 -7.16 13.31
CA VAL A 280 -4.69 -7.35 13.07
C VAL A 280 -5.16 -6.32 12.05
N THR A 281 -5.81 -6.82 11.00
CA THR A 281 -6.34 -5.99 9.93
C THR A 281 -7.86 -6.00 9.98
N PHE A 282 -8.48 -4.84 10.08
CA PHE A 282 -9.93 -4.67 10.01
C PHE A 282 -10.34 -4.51 8.55
N LYS A 283 -11.41 -5.21 8.17
CA LYS A 283 -11.92 -5.23 6.79
C LYS A 283 -13.42 -5.01 6.75
N ASP A 284 -13.88 -4.28 5.75
CA ASP A 284 -15.31 -4.08 5.50
C ASP A 284 -15.99 -5.34 4.96
N ALA A 285 -17.25 -5.21 4.53
CA ALA A 285 -18.01 -6.30 3.91
C ALA A 285 -17.45 -6.74 2.55
N SER A 286 -16.79 -5.83 1.81
CA SER A 286 -16.17 -6.11 0.51
C SER A 286 -14.79 -6.76 0.63
N GLY A 287 -14.23 -6.78 1.84
CA GLY A 287 -12.88 -7.25 2.12
C GLY A 287 -11.80 -6.16 2.00
N ALA A 288 -12.19 -4.91 1.78
CA ALA A 288 -11.30 -3.76 1.78
C ALA A 288 -10.71 -3.53 3.17
N GLU A 289 -9.40 -3.31 3.24
CA GLU A 289 -8.71 -3.04 4.50
C GLU A 289 -8.98 -1.60 4.95
N LEU A 290 -9.49 -1.46 6.17
CA LEU A 290 -9.88 -0.17 6.75
C LEU A 290 -8.84 0.34 7.73
N MET A 291 -8.21 -0.57 8.48
CA MET A 291 -7.24 -0.23 9.51
C MET A 291 -6.35 -1.44 9.82
N LYS A 292 -5.07 -1.18 10.08
CA LYS A 292 -4.13 -2.17 10.62
C LYS A 292 -3.66 -1.71 12.00
N ILE A 293 -3.71 -2.65 12.92
CA ILE A 293 -3.18 -2.48 14.27
C ILE A 293 -2.15 -3.56 14.55
N GLU A 294 -1.14 -3.24 15.33
CA GLU A 294 -0.08 -4.16 15.72
C GLU A 294 -0.05 -4.25 17.24
N ARG A 295 0.03 -5.46 17.79
CA ARG A 295 0.02 -5.67 19.24
C ARG A 295 1.22 -4.97 19.88
N ARG A 296 0.99 -4.33 21.04
CA ARG A 296 2.05 -3.75 21.86
C ARG A 296 2.85 -4.81 22.62
#